data_AF-A0A5E7VVC6-F1
#
_entry.id   AF-A0A5E7VVC6-F1
#
_cell.length_a   1.000
_cell.length_b   1.000
_cell.length_c   1.000
_cell.angle_alpha   90.00
_cell.angle_beta   90.00
_cell.angle_gamma   90.00
#
_symmetry.space_group_name_H-M   'P 1'
#
loop_
_entity.id
_entity.type
_entity.pdbx_description
1 polymer ?
#
loop_
_entity_poly.entity_id
_entity_poly.type
_entity_poly.pdbx_seq_one_letter_code
_entity_poly.pdbx_strand_id
1 'polypeptide(L)'
;MKMRNKINAPSMLVTAPGGGGKTALIGEMKARNATNENKMIFVTMHQSPNGYSLKDLILSELGLGVGRRARQGHNITPELQYIIRTENIRAIVIDEIHDALTLTELQQRINLSLLKNLSGATYGLSVFAFGVPAAARVLRQDPQLERRYPVVALNGWENGPEFRNFVSSYIHHLPLKNKTNFQDQMLFLKIMNKGQGITDNVVKILQASAMASIIDGTEHINHRHLDNIDDIMESFNYALRGAEMPSEEEGQ
;
A
#
# COMPACT_ATOMS: atom_id res chain seq x y z
N MET A 1 -15.55 25.53 -11.34
CA MET A 1 -14.38 26.40 -11.10
C MET A 1 -13.11 25.62 -11.42
N LYS A 2 -12.53 25.76 -12.63
CA LYS A 2 -11.24 25.13 -12.98
C LYS A 2 -10.15 25.84 -12.18
N MET A 3 -9.60 25.20 -11.15
CA MET A 3 -8.46 25.76 -10.41
C MET A 3 -7.27 25.91 -11.36
N ARG A 4 -6.89 27.16 -11.60
CA ARG A 4 -5.80 27.60 -12.49
C ARG A 4 -4.47 27.41 -11.76
N ASN A 5 -3.57 26.62 -12.34
CA ASN A 5 -2.16 26.41 -11.96
C ASN A 5 -1.86 26.17 -10.46
N LYS A 6 -2.12 24.96 -9.96
CA LYS A 6 -1.29 24.42 -8.87
C LYS A 6 0.08 24.08 -9.48
N ILE A 7 1.14 24.78 -9.07
CA ILE A 7 2.53 24.55 -9.52
C ILE A 7 3.02 23.14 -9.10
N ASN A 8 2.46 22.59 -8.02
CA ASN A 8 2.79 21.26 -7.50
C ASN A 8 1.57 20.34 -7.54
N ALA A 9 1.77 19.11 -8.01
CA ALA A 9 0.75 18.08 -8.00
C ALA A 9 0.52 17.54 -6.57
N PRO A 10 -0.73 17.21 -6.19
CA PRO A 10 -1.01 16.68 -4.86
C PRO A 10 -0.29 15.34 -4.68
N SER A 11 0.44 15.20 -3.58
CA SER A 11 1.20 14.00 -3.23
C SER A 11 0.81 13.55 -1.83
N MET A 12 1.13 12.31 -1.47
CA MET A 12 0.79 11.73 -0.17
C MET A 12 1.75 10.59 0.16
N LEU A 13 2.06 10.42 1.44
CA LEU A 13 2.72 9.24 1.97
C LEU A 13 1.70 8.45 2.79
N VAL A 14 1.42 7.22 2.39
CA VAL A 14 0.59 6.28 3.13
C VAL A 14 1.50 5.35 3.93
N THR A 15 1.37 5.34 5.26
CA THR A 15 2.16 4.48 6.13
C THR A 15 1.29 3.41 6.77
N ALA A 16 1.80 2.19 6.83
CA ALA A 16 1.20 1.13 7.63
C ALA A 16 2.30 0.18 8.10
N PRO A 17 2.15 -0.46 9.27
CA PRO A 17 2.94 -1.63 9.64
C PRO A 17 2.79 -2.77 8.61
N GLY A 18 3.57 -3.83 8.79
CA GLY A 18 3.41 -5.06 8.00
C GLY A 18 1.98 -5.61 8.11
N GLY A 19 1.32 -5.89 6.99
CA GLY A 19 -0.05 -6.41 6.98
C GLY A 19 -1.17 -5.36 7.13
N GLY A 20 -0.86 -4.06 7.14
CA GLY A 20 -1.86 -2.97 7.21
C GLY A 20 -2.69 -2.73 5.93
N GLY A 21 -2.60 -3.59 4.91
CA GLY A 21 -3.44 -3.48 3.70
C GLY A 21 -2.92 -2.58 2.58
N LYS A 22 -1.67 -2.08 2.65
CA LYS A 22 -1.05 -1.25 1.61
C LYS A 22 -1.12 -1.89 0.22
N THR A 23 -0.70 -3.15 0.12
CA THR A 23 -0.69 -3.92 -1.14
C THR A 23 -2.08 -4.07 -1.74
N ALA A 24 -3.12 -4.25 -0.91
CA ALA A 24 -4.50 -4.35 -1.39
C ALA A 24 -4.99 -3.02 -2.00
N LEU A 25 -4.66 -1.90 -1.35
CA LEU A 25 -4.99 -0.57 -1.87
C LEU A 25 -4.26 -0.29 -3.20
N ILE A 26 -2.98 -0.65 -3.30
CA ILE A 26 -2.21 -0.54 -4.55
C ILE A 26 -2.81 -1.43 -5.64
N GLY A 27 -3.22 -2.66 -5.30
CA GLY A 27 -3.89 -3.58 -6.22
C GLY A 27 -5.18 -2.99 -6.80
N GLU A 28 -6.01 -2.38 -5.96
CA GLU A 28 -7.22 -1.67 -6.40
C GLU A 28 -6.88 -0.48 -7.30
N MET A 29 -5.85 0.30 -6.97
CA MET A 29 -5.37 1.39 -7.83
C MET A 29 -4.90 0.87 -9.20
N LYS A 30 -4.21 -0.28 -9.26
CA LYS A 30 -3.82 -0.94 -10.51
C LYS A 30 -5.02 -1.37 -11.33
N ALA A 31 -6.01 -2.01 -10.70
CA ALA A 31 -7.23 -2.44 -11.37
C ALA A 31 -7.99 -1.25 -11.99
N ARG A 32 -8.14 -0.16 -11.25
CA ARG A 32 -8.76 1.08 -11.75
C ARG A 32 -7.94 1.77 -12.83
N ASN A 33 -6.62 1.64 -12.81
CA ASN A 33 -5.74 2.25 -13.80
C ASN A 33 -5.89 1.63 -15.20
N ALA A 34 -6.27 0.36 -15.29
CA ALA A 34 -6.41 -0.35 -16.56
C ALA A 34 -7.35 0.38 -17.53
N THR A 35 -8.47 0.91 -17.02
CA THR A 35 -9.50 1.59 -17.81
C THR A 35 -9.47 3.12 -17.69
N ASN A 36 -8.61 3.69 -16.84
CA ASN A 36 -8.53 5.14 -16.66
C ASN A 36 -7.77 5.81 -17.82
N GLU A 37 -8.27 6.94 -18.31
CA GLU A 37 -7.57 7.78 -19.29
C GLU A 37 -6.33 8.47 -18.68
N ASN A 38 -6.44 8.87 -17.41
CA ASN A 38 -5.34 9.46 -16.65
C ASN A 38 -4.51 8.34 -16.04
N LYS A 39 -3.39 8.01 -16.70
CA LYS A 39 -2.58 6.86 -16.32
C LYS A 39 -1.76 7.13 -15.07
N MET A 40 -1.56 6.05 -14.32
CA MET A 40 -0.67 5.95 -13.18
C MET A 40 0.39 4.90 -13.48
N ILE A 41 1.63 5.17 -13.07
CA ILE A 41 2.71 4.18 -13.07
C ILE A 41 2.92 3.62 -11.67
N PHE A 42 3.35 2.36 -11.57
CA PHE A 42 3.49 1.65 -10.31
C PHE A 42 4.90 1.12 -10.18
N VAL A 43 5.62 1.59 -9.17
CA VAL A 43 7.00 1.22 -8.91
C VAL A 43 7.04 0.57 -7.53
N THR A 44 7.62 -0.62 -7.43
CA THR A 44 7.87 -1.26 -6.13
C THR A 44 9.36 -1.29 -5.88
N MET A 45 9.79 -0.62 -4.81
CA MET A 45 11.16 -0.76 -4.33
C MET A 45 11.38 -2.19 -3.83
N HIS A 46 12.52 -2.77 -4.19
CA HIS A 46 12.94 -4.07 -3.70
C HIS A 46 14.46 -4.15 -3.81
N GLN A 47 15.07 -4.91 -2.90
CA GLN A 47 16.49 -5.25 -3.01
C GLN A 47 16.68 -6.24 -4.16
N SER A 48 16.90 -5.72 -5.37
CA SER A 48 17.23 -6.54 -6.54
C SER A 48 18.71 -6.90 -6.56
N PRO A 49 19.10 -8.08 -7.10
CA PRO A 49 20.50 -8.41 -7.38
C PRO A 49 21.20 -7.37 -8.26
N ASN A 50 20.43 -6.64 -9.07
CA ASN A 50 20.91 -5.60 -9.96
C ASN A 50 21.15 -4.25 -9.26
N GLY A 51 20.70 -4.08 -8.01
CA GLY A 51 20.88 -2.86 -7.23
C GLY A 51 20.23 -1.61 -7.85
N TYR A 52 19.09 -1.77 -8.54
CA TYR A 52 18.41 -0.64 -9.19
C TYR A 52 17.99 0.43 -8.20
N SER A 53 18.32 1.69 -8.53
CA SER A 53 17.83 2.85 -7.78
C SER A 53 16.35 3.12 -8.08
N LEU A 54 15.68 3.93 -7.24
CA LEU A 54 14.31 4.39 -7.52
C LEU A 54 14.19 5.01 -8.93
N LYS A 55 15.20 5.78 -9.34
CA LYS A 55 15.25 6.34 -10.69
C LYS A 55 15.26 5.26 -11.77
N ASP A 56 16.09 4.22 -11.60
CA ASP A 56 16.18 3.14 -12.57
C ASP A 56 14.85 2.36 -12.66
N LEU A 57 14.20 2.09 -11.53
CA LEU A 57 12.90 1.43 -11.52
C LEU A 57 11.81 2.25 -12.24
N ILE A 58 11.77 3.57 -12.02
CA ILE A 58 10.85 4.47 -12.73
C ILE A 58 11.08 4.42 -14.24
N LEU A 59 12.34 4.48 -14.68
CA LEU A 59 12.68 4.41 -16.10
C LEU A 59 12.28 3.06 -16.70
N SER A 60 12.53 1.97 -15.99
CA SER A 60 12.16 0.62 -16.42
C SER A 60 10.64 0.48 -16.60
N GLU A 61 9.82 0.98 -15.66
CA GLU A 61 8.36 0.96 -15.75
C GLU A 61 7.82 1.78 -16.93
N LEU A 62 8.60 2.76 -17.39
CA LEU A 62 8.26 3.59 -18.55
C LEU A 62 8.86 3.05 -19.85
N GLY A 63 9.42 1.84 -19.84
CA GLY A 63 10.04 1.21 -21.01
C GLY A 63 11.37 1.83 -21.44
N LEU A 64 12.00 2.65 -20.59
CA LEU A 64 13.28 3.28 -20.86
C LEU A 64 14.46 2.42 -20.38
N GLY A 65 15.54 2.41 -21.16
CA GLY A 65 16.74 1.63 -20.84
C GLY A 65 17.51 2.20 -19.64
N VAL A 66 17.84 1.33 -18.68
CA VAL A 66 18.50 1.70 -17.41
C VAL A 66 20.03 1.48 -17.39
N GLY A 67 20.57 0.80 -18.41
CA GLY A 67 21.99 0.42 -18.49
C GLY A 67 22.96 1.56 -18.84
N ARG A 68 24.25 1.37 -18.55
CA ARG A 68 25.32 2.37 -18.79
C ARG A 68 25.36 2.87 -20.24
N ARG A 69 25.08 1.99 -21.22
CA ARG A 69 24.97 2.31 -22.65
C ARG A 69 23.74 3.14 -23.00
N ALA A 70 22.59 2.90 -22.35
CA ALA A 70 21.37 3.68 -22.57
C ALA A 70 21.54 5.15 -22.09
N ARG A 71 22.40 5.39 -21.09
CA ARG A 71 22.68 6.72 -20.55
C ARG A 71 23.70 7.53 -21.35
N GLN A 72 24.45 6.92 -22.28
CA GLN A 72 25.59 7.56 -22.94
C GLN A 72 25.25 8.38 -24.20
N GLY A 73 23.98 8.54 -24.56
CA GLY A 73 23.57 9.33 -25.74
C GLY A 73 22.26 10.10 -25.61
N HIS A 74 21.62 10.08 -24.43
CA HIS A 74 20.23 10.51 -24.26
C HIS A 74 20.06 11.46 -23.08
N ASN A 75 19.33 12.55 -23.30
CA ASN A 75 18.88 13.41 -22.22
C ASN A 75 17.58 12.81 -21.66
N ILE A 76 17.71 12.04 -20.58
CA ILE A 76 16.63 11.26 -19.97
C ILE A 76 15.44 12.15 -19.56
N THR A 77 15.70 13.40 -19.16
CA THR A 77 14.64 14.30 -18.68
C THR A 77 13.62 14.66 -19.78
N PRO A 78 14.02 15.18 -20.97
CA PRO A 78 13.10 15.36 -22.10
C PRO A 78 12.33 14.12 -22.52
N GLU A 79 12.98 12.96 -22.56
CA GLU A 79 12.33 11.69 -22.95
C GLU A 79 11.27 11.28 -21.94
N LEU A 80 11.58 11.37 -20.65
CA LEU A 80 10.64 11.12 -19.57
C LEU A 80 9.44 12.08 -19.63
N GLN A 81 9.69 13.38 -19.87
CA GLN A 81 8.63 14.37 -20.04
C GLN A 81 7.75 14.09 -21.26
N TYR A 82 8.36 13.63 -22.36
CA TYR A 82 7.63 13.25 -23.57
C TYR A 82 6.71 12.06 -23.32
N ILE A 83 7.20 10.99 -22.68
CA ILE A 83 6.39 9.82 -22.33
C ILE A 83 5.27 10.19 -21.37
N ILE A 84 5.57 10.93 -20.30
CA ILE A 84 4.55 11.40 -19.33
C ILE A 84 3.42 12.14 -20.04
N ARG A 85 3.74 13.01 -21.02
CA ARG A 85 2.75 13.77 -21.77
C ARG A 85 1.96 12.93 -22.76
N THR A 86 2.64 12.05 -23.50
CA THR A 86 2.02 11.27 -24.59
C THR A 86 1.16 10.13 -24.06
N GLU A 87 1.58 9.50 -22.98
CA GLU A 87 0.83 8.43 -22.30
C GLU A 87 -0.17 8.95 -21.26
N ASN A 88 -0.37 10.28 -21.19
CA ASN A 88 -1.23 10.97 -20.23
C ASN A 88 -1.03 10.50 -18.77
N ILE A 89 0.23 10.36 -18.36
CA ILE A 89 0.58 9.92 -17.01
C ILE A 89 0.38 11.09 -16.05
N ARG A 90 -0.48 10.90 -15.07
CA ARG A 90 -0.85 11.93 -14.08
C ARG A 90 -0.34 11.63 -12.68
N ALA A 91 0.02 10.37 -12.40
CA ALA A 91 0.52 9.98 -11.09
C ALA A 91 1.54 8.85 -11.14
N ILE A 92 2.29 8.72 -10.06
CA ILE A 92 3.17 7.59 -9.75
C ILE A 92 2.82 7.06 -8.37
N VAL A 93 2.69 5.74 -8.28
CA VAL A 93 2.57 4.98 -7.04
C VAL A 93 3.92 4.34 -6.74
N ILE A 94 4.48 4.59 -5.57
CA ILE A 94 5.77 4.01 -5.15
C ILE A 94 5.51 3.15 -3.92
N ASP A 95 5.61 1.84 -4.07
CA ASP A 95 5.54 0.87 -2.98
C ASP A 95 6.92 0.65 -2.35
N GLU A 96 6.91 0.33 -1.05
CA GLU A 96 8.09 0.18 -0.22
C GLU A 96 9.09 1.35 -0.29
N ILE A 97 8.59 2.58 -0.30
CA ILE A 97 9.43 3.80 -0.37
C ILE A 97 10.50 3.86 0.72
N HIS A 98 10.29 3.17 1.84
CA HIS A 98 11.24 3.10 2.93
C HIS A 98 12.58 2.51 2.49
N ASP A 99 12.60 1.54 1.56
CA ASP A 99 13.84 0.99 0.96
C ASP A 99 14.67 2.04 0.20
N ALA A 100 14.04 3.10 -0.29
CA ALA A 100 14.75 4.22 -0.91
C ALA A 100 15.22 5.26 0.12
N LEU A 101 14.51 5.38 1.24
CA LEU A 101 14.68 6.46 2.21
C LEU A 101 15.54 6.07 3.42
N THR A 102 15.77 4.78 3.67
CA THR A 102 16.64 4.28 4.75
C THR A 102 18.05 3.89 4.27
N LEU A 103 18.39 4.26 3.03
CA LEU A 103 19.74 4.07 2.46
C LEU A 103 20.77 5.04 3.08
N THR A 104 22.00 4.97 2.59
CA THR A 104 23.07 5.93 2.96
C THR A 104 22.63 7.38 2.72
N GLU A 105 23.16 8.33 3.50
CA GLU A 105 22.75 9.75 3.43
C GLU A 105 22.79 10.33 2.01
N LEU A 106 23.81 9.98 1.22
CA LEU A 106 23.94 10.45 -0.16
C LEU A 106 22.80 9.93 -1.03
N GLN A 107 22.51 8.63 -0.95
CA GLN A 107 21.42 8.00 -1.71
C GLN A 107 20.05 8.53 -1.27
N GLN A 108 19.86 8.69 0.04
CA GLN A 108 18.66 9.29 0.62
C GLN A 108 18.43 10.71 0.07
N ARG A 109 19.45 11.58 0.06
CA ARG A 109 19.36 12.94 -0.52
C ARG A 109 18.99 12.92 -2.00
N ILE A 110 19.56 11.99 -2.77
CA ILE A 110 19.23 11.80 -4.20
C ILE A 110 17.75 11.41 -4.35
N ASN A 111 17.26 10.47 -3.55
CA ASN A 111 15.87 10.00 -3.60
C ASN A 111 14.87 11.07 -3.14
N LEU A 112 15.17 11.83 -2.09
CA LEU A 112 14.34 12.97 -1.67
C LEU A 112 14.28 14.04 -2.76
N SER A 113 15.40 14.36 -3.42
CA SER A 113 15.44 15.27 -4.56
C SER A 113 14.59 14.77 -5.74
N LEU A 114 14.62 13.47 -6.02
CA LEU A 114 13.78 12.85 -7.04
C LEU A 114 12.28 13.00 -6.73
N LEU A 115 11.85 12.74 -5.48
CA LEU A 115 10.47 12.94 -5.03
C LEU A 115 10.00 14.40 -5.18
N LYS A 116 10.89 15.38 -4.96
CA LYS A 116 10.60 16.80 -5.20
C LYS A 116 10.40 17.09 -6.68
N ASN A 117 11.23 16.51 -7.54
CA ASN A 117 11.17 16.74 -8.98
C ASN A 117 9.92 16.11 -9.60
N LEU A 118 9.55 14.88 -9.18
CA LEU A 118 8.35 14.16 -9.63
C LEU A 118 7.08 14.98 -9.36
N SER A 119 6.93 15.51 -8.14
CA SER A 119 5.76 16.29 -7.71
C SER A 119 5.80 17.77 -8.12
N GLY A 120 6.98 18.29 -8.45
CA GLY A 120 7.19 19.68 -8.84
C GLY A 120 6.95 19.94 -10.32
N ALA A 121 7.22 21.16 -10.77
CA ALA A 121 6.93 21.63 -12.12
C ALA A 121 7.67 20.89 -13.26
N THR A 122 8.71 20.10 -12.93
CA THR A 122 9.47 19.35 -13.95
C THR A 122 8.66 18.22 -14.56
N TYR A 123 7.92 17.48 -13.72
CA TYR A 123 7.12 16.33 -14.17
C TYR A 123 5.64 16.48 -13.84
N GLY A 124 5.28 17.20 -12.77
CA GLY A 124 3.90 17.51 -12.41
C GLY A 124 3.05 16.29 -12.07
N LEU A 125 3.67 15.21 -11.57
CA LEU A 125 3.01 13.96 -11.22
C LEU A 125 2.51 13.98 -9.78
N SER A 126 1.28 13.52 -9.56
CA SER A 126 0.85 13.16 -8.22
C SER A 126 1.65 11.96 -7.72
N VAL A 127 2.25 12.06 -6.53
CA VAL A 127 3.07 10.97 -5.97
C VAL A 127 2.33 10.33 -4.79
N PHE A 128 1.99 9.06 -4.92
CA PHE A 128 1.44 8.24 -3.85
C PHE A 128 2.51 7.26 -3.37
N ALA A 129 3.20 7.61 -2.29
CA ALA A 129 4.23 6.76 -1.71
C ALA A 129 3.61 5.86 -0.62
N PHE A 130 3.99 4.59 -0.58
CA PHE A 130 3.57 3.61 0.40
C PHE A 130 4.79 3.05 1.12
N GLY A 131 4.72 2.94 2.44
CA GLY A 131 5.80 2.37 3.22
C GLY A 131 5.47 2.18 4.69
N VAL A 132 6.51 2.02 5.50
CA VAL A 132 6.41 1.91 6.96
C VAL A 132 6.56 3.28 7.63
N PRO A 133 6.13 3.43 8.91
CA PRO A 133 6.23 4.70 9.64
C PRO A 133 7.62 5.34 9.63
N ALA A 134 8.70 4.55 9.58
CA ALA A 134 10.07 5.06 9.51
C ALA A 134 10.32 5.95 8.27
N ALA A 135 9.68 5.67 7.13
CA ALA A 135 9.78 6.51 5.94
C ALA A 135 9.24 7.93 6.17
N ALA A 136 8.18 8.07 6.98
CA ALA A 136 7.61 9.37 7.30
C ALA A 136 8.59 10.22 8.13
N ARG A 137 9.33 9.61 9.06
CA ARG A 137 10.36 10.30 9.85
C ARG A 137 11.44 10.90 8.93
N VAL A 138 11.93 10.12 7.98
CA VAL A 138 12.92 10.58 7.00
C VAL A 138 12.36 11.70 6.12
N LEU A 139 11.15 11.52 5.57
CA LEU A 139 10.56 12.51 4.67
C LEU A 139 10.33 13.87 5.36
N ARG A 140 9.93 13.84 6.64
CA ARG A 140 9.67 15.06 7.45
C ARG A 140 10.93 15.86 7.77
N GLN A 141 12.12 15.27 7.68
CA GLN A 141 13.37 16.02 7.84
C GLN A 141 13.59 17.05 6.72
N ASP A 142 12.87 16.91 5.59
CA ASP A 142 12.88 17.90 4.51
C ASP A 142 11.60 18.76 4.54
N PRO A 143 11.68 20.04 4.94
CA PRO A 143 10.49 20.90 5.10
C PRO A 143 9.70 21.14 3.81
N GLN A 144 10.33 20.97 2.63
CA GLN A 144 9.63 21.12 1.36
C GLN A 144 8.77 19.89 1.05
N LEU A 145 9.25 18.70 1.41
CA LEU A 145 8.51 17.46 1.24
C LEU A 145 7.43 17.30 2.30
N GLU A 146 7.72 17.62 3.56
CA GLU A 146 6.75 17.60 4.66
C GLU A 146 5.45 18.34 4.30
N ARG A 147 5.56 19.55 3.74
CA ARG A 147 4.40 20.37 3.34
C ARG A 147 3.65 19.81 2.12
N ARG A 148 4.31 19.01 1.28
CA ARG A 148 3.77 18.49 0.01
C ARG A 148 3.21 17.08 0.11
N TYR A 149 3.68 16.30 1.07
CA TYR A 149 3.32 14.91 1.31
C TYR A 149 2.67 14.79 2.69
N PRO A 150 1.36 15.11 2.82
CA PRO A 150 0.59 14.69 3.97
C PRO A 150 0.78 13.19 4.22
N VAL A 151 0.98 12.84 5.48
CA VAL A 151 1.14 11.45 5.92
C VAL A 151 -0.21 10.92 6.36
N VAL A 152 -0.66 9.83 5.74
CA VAL A 152 -1.89 9.12 6.11
C VAL A 152 -1.51 7.76 6.67
N ALA A 153 -1.84 7.50 7.93
CA ALA A 153 -1.57 6.23 8.56
C ALA A 153 -2.76 5.27 8.38
N LEU A 154 -2.51 4.08 7.84
CA LEU A 154 -3.42 2.95 7.91
C LEU A 154 -3.18 2.25 9.24
N ASN A 155 -3.93 2.66 10.25
CA ASN A 155 -3.88 2.07 11.57
C ASN A 155 -4.57 0.70 11.60
N GLY A 156 -4.31 -0.07 12.65
CA GLY A 156 -5.10 -1.26 12.93
C GLY A 156 -6.57 -0.92 13.13
N TRP A 157 -7.43 -1.90 12.86
CA TRP A 157 -8.86 -1.80 13.11
C TRP A 157 -9.17 -1.72 14.59
N GLU A 158 -10.09 -0.82 14.93
CA GLU A 158 -10.73 -0.74 16.24
C GLU A 158 -12.15 -1.27 16.15
N ASN A 159 -12.74 -1.62 17.31
CA ASN A 159 -14.13 -2.04 17.35
C ASN A 159 -15.03 -0.85 17.00
N GLY A 160 -15.65 -0.89 15.83
CA GLY A 160 -16.49 0.21 15.40
C GLY A 160 -17.28 -0.07 14.13
N PRO A 161 -18.11 0.89 13.70
CA PRO A 161 -18.88 0.80 12.47
C PRO A 161 -18.00 0.54 11.24
N GLU A 162 -16.82 1.14 11.16
CA GLU A 162 -15.88 1.01 10.06
C GLU A 162 -15.36 -0.43 9.92
N PHE A 163 -14.96 -1.04 11.04
CA PHE A 163 -14.54 -2.44 11.07
C PHE A 163 -15.69 -3.39 10.70
N ARG A 164 -16.90 -3.15 11.23
CA ARG A 164 -18.08 -3.95 10.89
C ARG A 164 -18.44 -3.84 9.41
N ASN A 165 -18.34 -2.64 8.84
CA ASN A 165 -18.55 -2.41 7.42
C ASN A 165 -17.51 -3.13 6.56
N PHE A 166 -16.24 -3.06 6.96
CA PHE A 166 -15.16 -3.78 6.29
C PHE A 166 -15.41 -5.29 6.30
N VAL A 167 -15.63 -5.89 7.47
CA VAL A 167 -15.88 -7.33 7.62
C VAL A 167 -17.12 -7.77 6.84
N SER A 168 -18.23 -7.03 6.96
CA SER A 168 -19.47 -7.38 6.25
C SER A 168 -19.31 -7.29 4.74
N SER A 169 -18.64 -6.24 4.26
CA SER A 169 -18.35 -6.07 2.83
C SER A 169 -17.43 -7.17 2.33
N TYR A 170 -16.40 -7.54 3.11
CA TYR A 170 -15.48 -8.61 2.73
C TYR A 170 -16.21 -9.96 2.63
N ILE A 171 -16.98 -10.33 3.65
CA ILE A 171 -17.78 -11.57 3.66
C ILE A 171 -18.76 -11.61 2.49
N HIS A 172 -19.36 -10.47 2.13
CA HIS A 172 -20.28 -10.40 1.00
C HIS A 172 -19.64 -10.76 -0.35
N HIS A 173 -18.33 -10.56 -0.50
CA HIS A 173 -17.58 -10.93 -1.70
C HIS A 173 -17.00 -12.35 -1.64
N LEU A 174 -17.16 -13.07 -0.52
CA LEU A 174 -16.76 -14.48 -0.42
C LEU A 174 -17.81 -15.37 -1.10
N PRO A 175 -17.41 -16.53 -1.63
CA PRO A 175 -18.30 -17.45 -2.36
C PRO A 175 -19.18 -18.28 -1.40
N LEU A 176 -19.84 -17.64 -0.44
CA LEU A 176 -20.72 -18.27 0.55
C LEU A 176 -22.17 -18.21 0.07
N LYS A 177 -22.89 -19.33 0.15
CA LYS A 177 -24.31 -19.39 -0.28
C LYS A 177 -25.28 -18.84 0.75
N ASN A 178 -24.94 -18.94 2.04
CA ASN A 178 -25.80 -18.54 3.14
C ASN A 178 -25.35 -17.20 3.75
N LYS A 179 -26.31 -16.42 4.25
CA LYS A 179 -26.02 -15.11 4.85
C LYS A 179 -25.44 -15.29 6.25
N THR A 180 -24.26 -14.72 6.47
CA THR A 180 -23.71 -14.51 7.82
C THR A 180 -24.58 -13.51 8.60
N ASN A 181 -24.84 -13.77 9.88
CA ASN A 181 -25.62 -12.87 10.72
C ASN A 181 -24.81 -11.63 11.14
N PHE A 182 -24.92 -10.55 10.39
CA PHE A 182 -24.20 -9.30 10.68
C PHE A 182 -24.77 -8.48 11.86
N GLN A 183 -25.88 -8.91 12.47
CA GLN A 183 -26.38 -8.28 13.70
C GLN A 183 -25.69 -8.83 14.96
N ASP A 184 -24.98 -9.95 14.82
CA ASP A 184 -24.26 -10.60 15.91
C ASP A 184 -22.97 -9.85 16.24
N GLN A 185 -23.03 -8.97 17.23
CA GLN A 185 -21.87 -8.20 17.69
C GLN A 185 -20.75 -9.09 18.25
N MET A 186 -21.08 -10.25 18.82
CA MET A 186 -20.10 -11.16 19.39
C MET A 186 -19.26 -11.81 18.29
N LEU A 187 -19.84 -12.07 17.12
CA LEU A 187 -19.12 -12.56 15.95
C LEU A 187 -18.03 -11.57 15.52
N PHE A 188 -18.36 -10.29 15.37
CA PHE A 188 -17.38 -9.26 15.00
C PHE A 188 -16.30 -9.07 16.06
N LEU A 189 -16.67 -9.11 17.35
CA LEU A 189 -15.71 -9.04 18.45
C LEU A 189 -14.70 -10.20 18.39
N LYS A 190 -15.16 -11.44 18.13
CA LYS A 190 -14.27 -12.60 17.96
C LYS A 190 -13.33 -12.41 16.77
N ILE A 191 -13.83 -11.96 15.61
CA ILE A 191 -12.99 -11.70 14.42
C ILE A 191 -11.93 -10.64 14.72
N MET A 192 -12.33 -9.54 15.37
CA MET A 192 -11.42 -8.46 15.74
C MET A 192 -10.33 -8.93 16.72
N ASN A 193 -10.74 -9.63 17.79
CA ASN A 193 -9.81 -10.09 18.83
C ASN A 193 -8.81 -11.11 18.27
N LYS A 194 -9.27 -12.09 17.50
CA LYS A 194 -8.40 -13.06 16.82
C LYS A 194 -7.51 -12.39 15.78
N GLY A 195 -8.04 -11.39 15.05
CA GLY A 195 -7.30 -10.64 14.04
C GLY A 195 -6.34 -9.59 14.60
N GLN A 196 -6.41 -9.28 15.90
CA GLN A 196 -5.62 -8.24 16.57
C GLN A 196 -5.72 -6.86 15.89
N GLY A 197 -6.83 -6.59 15.19
CA GLY A 197 -6.99 -5.37 14.39
C GLY A 197 -6.10 -5.28 13.15
N ILE A 198 -5.27 -6.28 12.83
CA ILE A 198 -4.39 -6.24 11.65
C ILE A 198 -5.19 -6.68 10.43
N THR A 199 -5.23 -5.85 9.38
CA THR A 199 -6.00 -6.14 8.16
C THR A 199 -5.67 -7.50 7.54
N ASP A 200 -4.38 -7.84 7.41
CA ASP A 200 -3.93 -9.16 6.88
C ASP A 200 -4.45 -10.33 7.73
N ASN A 201 -4.37 -10.22 9.06
CA ASN A 201 -4.85 -11.24 9.99
C ASN A 201 -6.37 -11.41 9.89
N VAL A 202 -7.11 -10.30 9.89
CA VAL A 202 -8.58 -10.32 9.76
C VAL A 202 -8.98 -10.99 8.44
N VAL A 203 -8.34 -10.63 7.34
CA VAL A 203 -8.61 -11.23 6.02
C VAL A 203 -8.35 -12.74 6.04
N LYS A 204 -7.21 -13.19 6.58
CA LYS A 204 -6.89 -14.62 6.70
C LYS A 204 -7.91 -15.38 7.53
N ILE A 205 -8.35 -14.82 8.65
CA ILE A 205 -9.39 -15.42 9.51
C ILE A 205 -10.70 -15.56 8.73
N LEU A 206 -11.11 -14.53 7.98
CA LEU A 206 -12.33 -14.57 7.18
C LEU A 206 -12.25 -15.60 6.05
N GLN A 207 -11.10 -15.67 5.36
CA GLN A 207 -10.86 -16.67 4.32
C GLN A 207 -10.90 -18.09 4.87
N ALA A 208 -10.15 -18.36 5.94
CA ALA A 208 -10.10 -19.68 6.58
C ALA A 208 -11.48 -20.10 7.11
N SER A 209 -12.21 -19.19 7.75
CA SER A 209 -13.58 -19.44 8.23
C SER A 209 -14.55 -19.72 7.09
N ALA A 210 -14.44 -19.01 5.97
CA ALA A 210 -15.28 -19.24 4.80
C ALA A 210 -14.98 -20.60 4.16
N MET A 211 -13.69 -20.95 3.99
CA MET A 211 -13.28 -22.26 3.48
C MET A 211 -13.83 -23.39 4.36
N ALA A 212 -13.67 -23.30 5.69
CA ALA A 212 -14.21 -24.28 6.62
C ALA A 212 -15.73 -24.42 6.49
N SER A 213 -16.47 -23.30 6.41
CA SER A 213 -17.93 -23.32 6.25
C SER A 213 -18.40 -23.94 4.94
N ILE A 214 -17.59 -23.87 3.88
CA ILE A 214 -17.88 -24.54 2.61
C ILE A 214 -17.67 -26.05 2.75
N ILE A 215 -16.57 -26.46 3.41
CA ILE A 215 -16.24 -27.88 3.61
C ILE A 215 -17.29 -28.58 4.49
N ASP A 216 -17.74 -27.93 5.56
CA ASP A 216 -18.74 -28.51 6.48
C ASP A 216 -20.19 -28.34 6.01
N GLY A 217 -20.41 -27.64 4.90
CA GLY A 217 -21.72 -27.44 4.27
C GLY A 217 -22.61 -26.38 4.93
N THR A 218 -22.15 -25.68 5.98
CA THR A 218 -22.92 -24.58 6.59
C THR A 218 -23.00 -23.36 5.68
N GLU A 219 -22.00 -23.13 4.83
CA GLU A 219 -21.85 -22.07 3.83
C GLU A 219 -22.14 -20.65 4.36
N HIS A 220 -21.88 -20.40 5.66
CA HIS A 220 -21.82 -19.09 6.30
C HIS A 220 -20.84 -19.10 7.48
N ILE A 221 -20.31 -17.93 7.86
CA ILE A 221 -19.40 -17.83 9.01
C ILE A 221 -20.23 -17.76 10.31
N ASN A 222 -19.94 -18.63 11.27
CA ASN A 222 -20.58 -18.65 12.59
C ASN A 222 -19.54 -18.80 13.71
N HIS A 223 -19.99 -18.77 14.96
CA HIS A 223 -19.10 -18.86 16.13
C HIS A 223 -18.22 -20.11 16.14
N ARG A 224 -18.71 -21.27 15.68
CA ARG A 224 -17.94 -22.52 15.68
C ARG A 224 -16.67 -22.40 14.85
N HIS A 225 -16.71 -21.68 13.73
CA HIS A 225 -15.52 -21.47 12.88
C HIS A 225 -14.51 -20.55 13.56
N LEU A 226 -14.98 -19.54 14.30
CA LEU A 226 -14.11 -18.61 15.01
C LEU A 226 -13.53 -19.21 16.30
N ASP A 227 -14.28 -20.09 16.96
CA ASP A 227 -13.86 -20.75 18.20
C ASP A 227 -12.77 -21.79 17.92
N ASN A 228 -12.81 -22.44 16.75
CA ASN A 228 -11.79 -23.39 16.28
C ASN A 228 -10.85 -22.79 15.23
N ILE A 229 -10.71 -21.46 15.18
CA ILE A 229 -10.01 -20.78 14.09
C ILE A 229 -8.53 -21.18 14.00
N ASP A 230 -7.89 -21.45 15.13
CA ASP A 230 -6.46 -21.76 15.17
C ASP A 230 -6.19 -23.11 14.45
N ASP A 231 -6.98 -24.15 14.75
CA ASP A 231 -6.92 -25.46 14.09
C ASP A 231 -7.29 -25.36 12.59
N ILE A 232 -8.33 -24.57 12.27
CA ILE A 232 -8.75 -24.35 10.88
C ILE A 232 -7.63 -23.67 10.09
N MET A 233 -7.00 -22.64 10.65
CA MET A 233 -5.91 -21.93 9.99
C MET A 233 -4.70 -22.83 9.78
N GLU A 234 -4.36 -23.69 10.75
CA GLU A 234 -3.30 -24.69 10.59
C GLU A 234 -3.61 -25.64 9.42
N SER A 235 -4.85 -26.12 9.30
CA SER A 235 -5.26 -27.02 8.21
C SER A 235 -5.11 -26.40 6.81
N PHE A 236 -5.17 -25.08 6.71
CA PHE A 236 -4.99 -24.33 5.46
C PHE A 236 -3.61 -23.67 5.32
N ASN A 237 -2.67 -23.96 6.23
CA ASN A 237 -1.33 -23.36 6.28
C ASN A 237 -1.33 -21.82 6.35
N TYR A 238 -2.31 -21.24 7.05
CA TYR A 238 -2.31 -19.82 7.35
C TYR A 238 -1.53 -19.53 8.65
N ALA A 239 -0.70 -18.49 8.61
CA ALA A 239 -0.05 -17.93 9.80
C ALA A 239 -0.49 -16.48 10.03
N LEU A 240 -0.84 -16.17 11.29
CA LEU A 240 -1.11 -14.81 11.74
C LEU A 240 0.20 -14.07 11.99
N ARG A 241 0.20 -12.77 11.68
CA ARG A 241 1.26 -11.87 12.10
C ARG A 241 1.07 -11.57 13.59
N GLY A 242 2.15 -11.62 14.36
CA GLY A 242 2.13 -11.06 15.70
C GLY A 242 1.94 -9.55 15.61
N ALA A 243 1.24 -8.96 16.58
CA ALA A 243 1.24 -7.52 16.76
C ALA A 243 2.69 -7.03 16.93
N GLU A 244 3.17 -6.24 15.97
CA GLU A 244 4.35 -5.39 16.22
C GLU A 244 3.94 -4.43 17.34
N MET A 245 4.37 -4.71 18.56
CA MET A 245 4.27 -3.70 19.62
C MET A 245 5.03 -2.47 19.11
N PRO A 246 4.47 -1.26 19.24
CA PRO A 246 5.27 -0.06 19.07
C PRO A 246 6.49 -0.25 19.96
N SER A 247 7.69 -0.27 19.39
CA SER A 247 8.90 -0.10 20.17
C SER A 247 8.66 1.16 21.00
N GLU A 248 8.55 1.00 22.32
CA GLU A 248 8.60 2.13 23.24
C GLU A 248 9.86 2.90 22.85
N GLU A 249 9.67 4.07 22.22
CA GLU A 249 10.79 4.98 22.01
C GLU A 249 11.32 5.26 23.41
N GLU A 250 12.56 4.81 23.64
CA GLU A 250 13.33 5.06 24.84
C GLU A 250 13.22 6.54 25.19
N GLY A 251 12.42 6.82 26.23
CA GLY A 251 12.51 8.08 26.92
C GLY A 251 13.84 8.11 27.67
N GLN A 252 14.82 8.84 27.11
CA GLN A 252 15.82 9.62 27.83
C GLN A 252 16.66 10.47 26.88
#